data_AF-A0A2N8ZMT1-F1
#
_entry.id   AF-A0A2N8ZMT1-F1
#
_cell.length_a   1.000
_cell.length_b   1.000
_cell.length_c   1.000
_cell.angle_alpha   90.00
_cell.angle_beta   90.00
_cell.angle_gamma   90.00
#
_symmetry.space_group_name_H-M   'P 1'
#
loop_
_entity.id
_entity.type
_entity.pdbx_description
1 polymer ?
#
loop_
_entity_poly.entity_id
_entity_poly.type
_entity_poly.pdbx_seq_one_letter_code
_entity_poly.pdbx_strand_id
1 'polypeptide(L)'
;MIKQKQTIVIIGRTSGFGEAVANHSLGDANIIHVAGLSTGLDVNDEKQTVAYFESIGAFDHLMITVGSYAPPGKNQEKHLKQRLLTHWQSATNT
;
A
#
# COMPACT_ATOMS: atom_id res chain seq x y z
N MET A 1 -7.46 24.34 22.95
CA MET A 1 -7.56 22.87 22.87
C MET A 1 -6.16 22.32 22.71
N ILE A 2 -5.69 21.45 23.60
CA ILE A 2 -4.38 20.81 23.46
C ILE A 2 -4.57 19.66 22.44
N LYS A 3 -3.86 19.71 21.31
CA LYS A 3 -3.84 18.59 20.34
C LYS A 3 -3.18 17.39 21.03
N GLN A 4 -3.88 16.27 21.10
CA GLN A 4 -3.31 15.01 21.58
C GLN A 4 -2.22 14.56 20.60
N LYS A 5 -1.07 14.13 21.11
CA LYS A 5 0.03 13.57 20.32
C LYS A 5 -0.44 12.26 19.68
N GLN A 6 -0.33 12.15 18.35
CA GLN A 6 -0.71 10.94 17.62
C GLN A 6 0.52 10.20 17.13
N THR A 7 0.45 8.87 17.11
CA THR A 7 1.43 7.98 16.50
C THR A 7 0.93 7.57 15.11
N ILE A 8 1.71 7.91 14.08
CA ILE A 8 1.37 7.68 12.68
C ILE A 8 2.43 6.77 12.06
N VAL A 9 1.99 5.71 11.40
CA VAL A 9 2.86 4.80 10.64
C VAL A 9 2.64 5.04 9.15
N ILE A 10 3.73 5.31 8.43
CA ILE A 10 3.76 5.51 6.99
C ILE A 10 4.58 4.39 6.37
N ILE A 11 3.91 3.51 5.64
CA ILE A 11 4.53 2.45 4.85
C ILE A 11 4.65 2.92 3.42
N GLY A 12 5.87 3.10 2.94
CA GLY A 12 6.08 3.81 1.68
C GLY A 12 7.53 3.84 1.24
N ARG A 13 7.76 4.51 0.13
CA ARG A 13 9.12 4.96 -0.17
C ARG A 13 9.46 6.10 0.78
N THR A 14 10.69 6.14 1.26
CA THR A 14 11.29 7.30 1.95
C THR A 14 11.58 8.45 0.98
N SER A 15 10.71 8.63 -0.02
CA SER A 15 10.83 9.61 -1.10
C SER A 15 9.44 9.92 -1.67
N GLY A 16 9.21 11.14 -2.15
CA GLY A 16 7.97 11.50 -2.85
C GLY A 16 6.80 11.71 -1.88
N PHE A 17 5.62 11.10 -2.14
CA PHE A 17 4.42 11.41 -1.37
C PHE A 17 4.52 11.01 0.11
N GLY A 18 5.05 9.83 0.41
CA GLY A 18 5.24 9.37 1.80
C GLY A 18 6.17 10.28 2.60
N GLU A 19 7.25 10.76 1.98
CA GLU A 19 8.18 11.73 2.59
C GLU A 19 7.52 13.10 2.79
N ALA A 20 6.78 13.60 1.79
CA ALA A 20 6.09 14.88 1.88
C ALA A 20 5.07 14.90 3.03
N VAL A 21 4.30 13.81 3.19
CA VAL A 21 3.33 13.67 4.29
C VAL A 21 4.06 13.57 5.64
N ALA A 22 5.11 12.76 5.74
CA ALA A 22 5.90 12.66 6.96
C ALA A 22 6.42 14.04 7.40
N ASN A 23 7.03 14.79 6.47
CA ASN A 23 7.58 16.12 6.73
C ASN A 23 6.52 17.15 7.15
N HIS A 24 5.34 17.11 6.53
CA HIS A 24 4.24 17.99 6.92
C HIS A 24 3.72 17.67 8.33
N SER A 25 3.66 16.40 8.69
CA SER A 25 3.16 15.93 9.98
C SER A 25 4.14 16.12 11.14
N LEU A 26 5.44 16.36 10.87
CA LEU A 26 6.45 16.64 11.92
C LEU A 26 6.17 17.92 12.71
N GLY A 27 5.47 18.89 12.11
CA GLY A 27 5.13 20.16 12.77
C GLY A 27 4.09 20.04 13.90
N ASP A 28 3.38 18.91 13.99
CA ASP A 28 2.19 18.75 14.82
C ASP A 28 2.41 18.01 16.17
N ALA A 29 3.66 17.92 16.64
CA ALA A 29 4.04 17.14 17.84
C ALA A 29 3.75 15.63 17.76
N ASN A 30 3.46 15.09 16.58
CA ASN A 30 3.19 13.66 16.35
C ASN A 30 4.45 12.78 16.43
N ILE A 31 4.27 11.49 16.67
CA ILE A 31 5.30 10.46 16.47
C ILE A 31 5.09 9.87 15.07
N ILE A 32 6.13 9.88 14.23
CA ILE A 32 6.04 9.38 12.85
C ILE A 32 7.04 8.26 12.65
N HIS A 33 6.54 7.09 12.26
CA HIS A 33 7.35 5.96 11.82
C HIS A 33 7.24 5.84 10.31
N VAL A 34 8.37 5.92 9.60
CA VAL A 34 8.43 5.73 8.15
C VAL A 34 9.19 4.45 7.86
N ALA A 35 8.59 3.54 7.10
CA ALA A 35 9.23 2.28 6.72
C ALA A 35 8.89 1.85 5.29
N GLY A 36 9.80 1.09 4.69
CA GLY A 36 9.64 0.45 3.38
C GLY A 36 10.94 -0.24 2.96
N LEU A 37 11.06 -0.60 1.67
CA LEU A 37 12.23 -1.36 1.19
C LEU A 37 13.57 -0.67 1.50
N SER A 38 13.62 0.67 1.43
CA SER A 38 14.82 1.45 1.75
C SER A 38 15.21 1.43 3.23
N THR A 39 14.28 1.09 4.12
CA THR A 39 14.53 0.93 5.56
C THR A 39 14.60 -0.53 5.98
N GLY A 40 14.59 -1.46 5.02
CA GLY A 40 14.66 -2.91 5.29
C GLY A 40 13.32 -3.59 5.54
N LEU A 41 12.18 -2.92 5.34
CA LEU A 41 10.85 -3.55 5.44
C LEU A 41 10.34 -3.92 4.03
N ASP A 42 10.22 -5.22 3.74
CA ASP A 42 9.47 -5.70 2.58
C ASP A 42 8.04 -6.07 2.98
N VAL A 43 7.06 -5.29 2.49
CA VAL A 43 5.63 -5.50 2.75
C VAL A 43 5.06 -6.73 2.06
N ASN A 44 5.78 -7.31 1.08
CA ASN A 44 5.38 -8.55 0.45
C ASN A 44 5.79 -9.77 1.29
N ASP A 45 6.67 -9.59 2.28
CA ASP A 45 6.99 -10.59 3.30
C ASP A 45 6.08 -10.38 4.51
N GLU A 46 5.11 -11.27 4.66
CA GLU A 46 4.12 -11.24 5.74
C GLU A 46 4.79 -11.30 7.12
N LYS A 47 5.84 -12.12 7.29
CA LYS A 47 6.49 -12.28 8.60
C LYS A 47 7.23 -11.02 9.01
N GLN A 48 7.92 -10.37 8.08
CA GLN A 48 8.57 -9.09 8.34
C GLN A 48 7.54 -8.00 8.66
N THR A 49 6.42 -7.99 7.95
CA THR A 49 5.34 -7.02 8.16
C THR A 49 4.73 -7.17 9.56
N VAL A 50 4.44 -8.39 9.99
CA VAL A 50 3.94 -8.68 11.35
C VAL A 50 4.94 -8.22 12.40
N ALA A 51 6.20 -8.66 12.29
CA ALA A 51 7.24 -8.30 13.26
C ALA A 51 7.47 -6.78 13.34
N TYR A 52 7.36 -6.08 12.22
CA TYR A 52 7.44 -4.62 12.18
C TYR A 52 6.31 -3.97 13.00
N PHE A 53 5.05 -4.33 12.76
CA PHE A 53 3.94 -3.74 13.51
C PHE A 53 3.97 -4.12 15.00
N GLU A 54 4.38 -5.34 15.34
CA GLU A 54 4.61 -5.74 16.73
C GLU A 54 5.67 -4.88 17.42
N SER A 55 6.74 -4.51 16.71
CA SER A 55 7.80 -3.64 17.26
C SER A 55 7.36 -2.18 17.47
N ILE A 56 6.38 -1.68 16.71
CA ILE A 56 5.81 -0.34 16.87
C ILE A 56 4.82 -0.32 18.04
N GLY A 57 4.01 -1.37 18.19
CA GLY A 57 2.90 -1.39 19.14
C GLY A 57 1.70 -0.57 18.64
N ALA A 58 0.91 -0.03 19.56
CA ALA A 58 -0.30 0.71 19.23
C ALA A 58 0.01 2.02 18.49
N PHE A 59 -0.72 2.29 17.41
CA PHE A 59 -0.65 3.53 16.64
C PHE A 59 -2.06 4.01 16.28
N ASP A 60 -2.20 5.30 15.97
CA ASP A 60 -3.48 5.94 15.68
C ASP A 60 -3.86 5.85 14.20
N HIS A 61 -2.87 5.98 13.31
CA HIS A 61 -3.09 6.01 11.87
C HIS A 61 -2.05 5.19 11.10
N LEU A 62 -2.52 4.50 10.07
CA LEU A 62 -1.69 3.81 9.08
C LEU A 62 -1.91 4.43 7.70
N MET A 63 -0.82 4.73 7.01
CA MET A 63 -0.83 5.21 5.65
C MET A 63 0.07 4.33 4.77
N ILE A 64 -0.45 3.86 3.64
CA ILE A 64 0.27 2.97 2.72
C ILE A 64 0.43 3.66 1.36
N THR A 65 1.67 3.79 0.89
CA THR A 65 2.05 4.49 -0.36
C THR A 65 3.04 3.69 -1.22
N VAL A 66 3.28 2.43 -0.87
CA VAL A 66 4.11 1.48 -1.64
C VAL A 66 3.44 1.07 -2.95
N GLY A 67 4.22 0.54 -3.90
CA GLY A 67 3.70 0.03 -5.17
C GLY A 67 3.69 1.05 -6.32
N SER A 68 4.72 1.88 -6.43
CA SER A 68 4.83 2.89 -7.50
C SER A 68 5.11 2.33 -8.90
N TYR A 69 5.22 1.01 -9.06
CA TYR A 69 5.61 0.36 -10.31
C TYR A 69 4.55 -0.64 -10.75
N ALA A 70 4.13 -0.51 -12.00
CA ALA A 70 3.35 -1.50 -12.72
C ALA A 70 4.03 -1.73 -14.09
N PRO A 71 4.20 -2.99 -14.53
CA PRO A 71 4.75 -3.25 -15.86
C PRO A 71 3.88 -2.60 -16.94
N PRO A 72 4.47 -1.85 -17.89
CA PRO A 72 3.71 -1.31 -19.02
C PRO A 72 3.32 -2.46 -19.96
N GLY A 73 2.09 -2.42 -20.48
CA GLY A 73 1.63 -3.41 -21.45
C GLY A 73 0.12 -3.43 -21.61
N LYS A 74 -0.35 -3.94 -22.75
CA LYS A 74 -1.79 -4.25 -22.91
C LYS A 74 -2.10 -5.49 -22.10
N ASN A 75 -3.20 -5.47 -21.36
CA ASN A 75 -3.80 -6.72 -20.88
C ASN A 75 -4.00 -7.63 -22.08
N GLN A 76 -3.60 -8.91 -21.98
CA GLN A 76 -3.97 -9.88 -22.99
C GLN A 76 -5.48 -10.15 -22.91
N GLU A 77 -6.27 -9.23 -23.48
CA GLU A 77 -7.73 -9.30 -23.64
C GLU A 77 -8.18 -10.51 -24.49
N LYS A 78 -7.23 -11.33 -24.97
CA LYS A 78 -7.49 -12.55 -25.74
C LYS A 78 -8.30 -13.58 -24.94
N HIS A 79 -8.11 -13.67 -23.61
CA HIS A 79 -8.85 -14.64 -22.79
C HIS A 79 -10.27 -14.18 -22.42
N LEU A 80 -10.51 -12.88 -22.27
CA LEU A 80 -11.85 -12.37 -21.93
C LEU A 80 -12.81 -12.48 -23.11
N LYS A 81 -12.36 -12.13 -24.33
CA LYS A 81 -13.18 -12.26 -25.54
C LYS A 81 -13.54 -13.71 -25.85
N GLN A 82 -12.58 -14.63 -25.74
CA GLN A 82 -12.84 -16.05 -25.97
C GLN A 82 -13.80 -16.64 -24.92
N ARG A 83 -13.62 -16.32 -23.63
CA ARG A 83 -14.51 -16.79 -22.55
C ARG A 83 -15.93 -16.23 -22.69
N LEU A 84 -16.09 -14.96 -23.03
CA LEU A 84 -17.39 -14.35 -23.27
C LEU A 84 -18.08 -14.94 -24.50
N LEU A 85 -17.33 -15.19 -25.58
CA LEU A 85 -17.86 -15.82 -26.80
C LEU A 85 -18.32 -17.26 -26.54
N THR A 86 -17.51 -18.07 -25.86
CA THR A 86 -17.87 -19.45 -25.49
C THR A 86 -19.09 -19.48 -24.58
N HIS A 87 -19.18 -18.56 -23.61
CA HIS A 87 -20.35 -18.48 -22.72
C HIS A 87 -21.62 -18.06 -23.47
N TRP A 88 -21.54 -17.07 -24.35
CA TRP A 88 -22.67 -16.62 -25.16
C TRP A 88 -23.17 -17.71 -26.11
N GLN A 89 -22.25 -18.41 -26.80
CA GLN A 89 -22.61 -19.54 -27.67
C GLN A 89 -23.28 -20.69 -26.92
N SER A 90 -22.88 -20.96 -25.67
CA SER A 90 -23.54 -21.99 -24.85
C SER A 90 -24.94 -21.59 -24.39
N ALA A 91 -25.19 -20.30 -24.19
CA ALA A 91 -26.48 -19.78 -23.75
C ALA A 91 -27.51 -19.69 -24.89
N THR A 92 -27.06 -19.63 -26.15
CA THR A 92 -27.93 -19.48 -27.33
C THR A 92 -28.21 -20.78 -28.08
N ASN A 93 -27.63 -21.91 -27.67
CA ASN A 93 -27.78 -23.22 -28.31
C ASN A 93 -28.76 -24.16 -27.57
N THR A 94 -29.71 -23.60 -26.83
CA THR A 94 -30.86 -24.32 -26.23
C THR A 94 -32.15 -23.80 -26.86
#